data_AF-A0A060CEK8-F1
#
_entry.id   AF-A0A060CEK8-F1
#
_cell.length_a   1.000
_cell.length_b   1.000
_cell.length_c   1.000
_cell.angle_alpha   90.00
_cell.angle_beta   90.00
_cell.angle_gamma   90.00
#
_symmetry.space_group_name_H-M   'P 1'
#
loop_
_entity.id
_entity.type
_entity.pdbx_description
1 polymer ?
#
loop_
_entity_poly.entity_id
_entity_poly.type
_entity_poly.pdbx_seq_one_letter_code
_entity_poly.pdbx_strand_id
1 'polypeptide(L)'
;AHLKKLRVSAVELMPITAWMDERHLPPLGLSNAWGYNPVSFMALDPRLCPGGVRELRETVAALHEAGIGVILDLVFNHTAESDVLGPTLSLRGLDAGAYYRSRDGHLVNDTGTGNTIACDHPAARRLVLDSLRHFVRHAGVDGFPFRF
;
A
#
# COMPACT_ATOMS: atom_id res chain seq x y z
N ALA A 1 -24.06 -2.75 12.67
CA ALA A 1 -25.05 -1.85 13.31
C ALA A 1 -24.65 -0.37 13.24
N HIS A 2 -23.43 0.00 13.65
CA HIS A 2 -22.98 1.40 13.67
C HIS A 2 -22.94 2.09 12.29
N LEU A 3 -22.26 1.50 11.31
CA LEU A 3 -22.14 2.09 9.96
C LEU A 3 -23.50 2.28 9.27
N LYS A 4 -24.42 1.33 9.42
CA LYS A 4 -25.80 1.46 8.94
C LYS A 4 -26.54 2.65 9.59
N LYS A 5 -26.30 2.90 10.89
CA LYS A 5 -26.88 4.06 11.58
C LYS A 5 -26.34 5.37 11.03
N LEU A 6 -25.06 5.42 10.68
CA LEU A 6 -24.42 6.57 10.02
C LEU A 6 -24.86 6.74 8.56
N ARG A 7 -25.50 5.73 7.96
CA ARG A 7 -25.98 5.72 6.56
C ARG A 7 -24.87 5.96 5.53
N VAL A 8 -23.66 5.48 5.82
CA VAL A 8 -22.56 5.47 4.84
C VAL A 8 -22.83 4.42 3.77
N SER A 9 -22.52 4.74 2.51
CA SER A 9 -22.63 3.81 1.37
C SER A 9 -21.34 3.02 1.13
N ALA A 10 -20.20 3.52 1.61
CA ALA A 10 -18.92 2.86 1.52
C ALA A 10 -18.02 3.20 2.73
N VAL A 11 -17.03 2.36 2.97
CA VAL A 11 -15.91 2.63 3.89
C VAL A 11 -14.61 2.67 3.10
N GLU A 12 -13.77 3.65 3.40
CA GLU A 12 -12.41 3.74 2.89
C GLU A 12 -11.45 3.30 3.98
N LEU A 13 -10.77 2.18 3.73
CA LEU A 13 -9.73 1.68 4.61
C LEU A 13 -8.43 2.42 4.31
N MET A 14 -7.81 2.95 5.37
CA MET A 14 -6.42 3.38 5.32
C MET A 14 -5.50 2.22 4.89
N PRO A 15 -4.25 2.48 4.48
CA PRO A 15 -3.34 1.43 4.05
C PRO A 15 -3.23 0.29 5.05
N ILE A 16 -3.56 -0.91 4.60
CA ILE A 16 -3.45 -2.16 5.37
C ILE A 16 -2.45 -3.15 4.75
N THR A 17 -1.81 -2.80 3.64
CA THR A 17 -0.67 -3.54 3.11
C THR A 17 0.52 -3.41 4.04
N ALA A 18 1.31 -4.47 4.19
CA ALA A 18 2.48 -4.51 5.07
C ALA A 18 3.36 -3.26 4.88
N TRP A 19 3.63 -2.58 5.99
CA TRP A 19 4.42 -1.35 6.03
C TRP A 19 5.50 -1.44 7.10
N MET A 20 6.46 -0.52 7.04
CA MET A 20 7.53 -0.40 8.03
C MET A 20 7.56 1.03 8.57
N ASP A 21 7.97 1.18 9.83
CA ASP A 21 8.19 2.50 10.41
C ASP A 21 9.36 3.20 9.71
N GLU A 22 9.18 4.48 9.39
CA GLU A 22 10.23 5.30 8.80
C GLU A 22 11.43 5.36 9.74
N ARG A 23 12.64 5.32 9.19
CA ARG A 23 13.92 5.25 9.94
C ARG A 23 14.05 6.23 11.11
N HIS A 24 13.42 7.41 11.02
CA HIS A 24 13.51 8.45 12.04
C HIS A 24 12.54 8.25 13.21
N LEU A 25 11.51 7.40 13.08
CA LEU A 25 10.49 7.18 14.13
C LEU A 25 10.98 6.28 15.28
N PRO A 26 11.60 5.10 15.05
CA PRO A 26 12.02 4.23 16.16
C PRO A 26 12.99 4.88 17.15
N PRO A 27 14.00 5.68 16.72
CA PRO A 27 14.86 6.42 17.66
C PRO A 27 14.11 7.39 18.58
N LEU A 28 12.91 7.82 18.18
CA LEU A 28 12.04 8.70 18.96
C LEU A 28 11.00 7.92 19.79
N GLY A 29 11.01 6.58 19.73
CA GLY A 29 9.97 5.74 20.36
C GLY A 29 8.60 5.86 19.70
N LEU A 30 8.55 6.30 18.43
CA LEU A 30 7.34 6.47 17.64
C LEU A 30 7.17 5.32 16.64
N SER A 31 5.95 5.15 16.13
CA SER A 31 5.61 4.20 15.06
C SER A 31 4.66 4.85 14.05
N ASN A 32 4.63 4.30 12.84
CA ASN A 32 3.74 4.74 11.79
C ASN A 32 2.35 4.15 12.01
N ALA A 33 1.45 4.97 12.53
CA ALA A 33 0.07 4.59 12.81
C ALA A 33 -0.82 4.58 11.56
N TRP A 34 -0.39 5.21 10.46
CA TRP A 34 -1.22 5.40 9.27
C TRP A 34 -0.95 4.38 8.16
N GLY A 35 0.23 3.78 8.14
CA GLY A 35 0.60 2.73 7.17
C GLY A 35 1.03 3.22 5.79
N TYR A 36 1.19 4.54 5.57
CA TYR A 36 1.65 5.12 4.29
C TYR A 36 3.16 4.94 4.04
N ASN A 37 3.68 3.73 4.26
CA ASN A 37 5.08 3.41 4.00
C ASN A 37 5.22 1.90 3.65
N PRO A 38 4.67 1.46 2.50
CA PRO A 38 4.54 0.04 2.19
C PRO A 38 5.91 -0.61 1.91
N VAL A 39 6.10 -1.84 2.39
CA VAL A 39 7.21 -2.73 2.00
C VAL A 39 6.82 -3.70 0.89
N SER A 40 5.52 -3.95 0.73
CA SER A 40 4.93 -4.83 -0.29
C SER A 40 3.58 -4.29 -0.72
N PHE A 41 3.24 -4.45 -2.00
CA PHE A 41 1.98 -3.96 -2.55
C PHE A 41 0.83 -4.98 -2.54
N MET A 42 1.08 -6.22 -2.13
CA MET A 42 0.06 -7.30 -2.14
C MET A 42 -0.11 -7.99 -0.80
N ALA A 43 0.92 -7.99 0.06
CA ALA A 43 0.83 -8.59 1.38
C ALA A 43 0.10 -7.64 2.33
N LEU A 44 -0.90 -8.15 3.05
CA LEU A 44 -1.54 -7.42 4.15
C LEU A 44 -0.67 -7.47 5.41
N ASP A 45 -0.75 -6.42 6.22
CA ASP A 45 -0.02 -6.37 7.48
C ASP A 45 -0.63 -7.34 8.50
N PRO A 46 0.14 -8.31 9.02
CA PRO A 46 -0.38 -9.32 9.94
C PRO A 46 -0.82 -8.75 11.28
N ARG A 47 -0.41 -7.52 11.64
CA ARG A 47 -0.86 -6.83 12.85
C ARG A 47 -2.31 -6.37 12.73
N LEU A 48 -2.76 -6.05 11.51
CA LEU A 48 -4.13 -5.60 11.24
C LEU A 48 -5.02 -6.71 10.71
N CYS A 49 -4.50 -7.58 9.85
CA CYS A 49 -5.24 -8.61 9.16
C CYS A 49 -4.47 -9.94 9.18
N PRO A 50 -4.39 -10.62 10.34
CA PRO A 50 -3.57 -11.81 10.53
C PRO A 50 -3.99 -12.99 9.63
N GLY A 51 -5.26 -13.07 9.24
CA GLY A 51 -5.78 -14.04 8.27
C GLY A 51 -5.55 -13.64 6.81
N GLY A 52 -4.91 -12.49 6.56
CA GLY A 52 -4.52 -12.00 5.25
C GLY A 52 -5.70 -11.78 4.31
N VAL A 53 -5.47 -11.99 3.02
CA VAL A 53 -6.45 -11.69 1.95
C VAL A 53 -7.78 -12.44 2.15
N ARG A 54 -7.75 -13.63 2.76
CA ARG A 54 -8.97 -14.38 3.10
C ARG A 54 -9.83 -13.61 4.11
N GLU A 55 -9.23 -13.12 5.18
CA GLU A 55 -9.93 -12.35 6.22
C GLU A 55 -10.43 -11.02 5.68
N LEU A 56 -9.65 -10.35 4.82
CA LEU A 56 -10.12 -9.17 4.11
C LEU A 56 -11.35 -9.49 3.25
N ARG A 57 -11.32 -10.59 2.49
CA ARG A 57 -12.46 -11.03 1.68
C ARG A 57 -13.72 -11.29 2.51
N GLU A 58 -13.58 -11.97 3.65
CA GLU A 58 -14.69 -12.23 4.57
C GLU A 58 -15.25 -10.92 5.13
N THR A 59 -14.38 -9.96 5.43
CA THR A 59 -14.76 -8.61 5.88
C THR A 59 -15.54 -7.86 4.80
N VAL A 60 -15.03 -7.87 3.56
CA VAL A 60 -15.70 -7.25 2.40
C VAL A 60 -17.08 -7.88 2.18
N ALA A 61 -17.16 -9.21 2.20
CA ALA A 61 -18.43 -9.92 2.04
C ALA A 61 -19.47 -9.51 3.10
N ALA A 62 -19.07 -9.41 4.37
CA ALA A 62 -19.95 -8.96 5.44
C ALA A 62 -20.42 -7.49 5.28
N LEU A 63 -19.57 -6.62 4.72
CA LEU A 63 -19.95 -5.24 4.40
C LEU A 63 -20.88 -5.18 3.18
N HIS A 64 -20.67 -6.01 2.18
CA HIS A 64 -21.56 -6.14 1.01
C HIS A 64 -22.95 -6.66 1.41
N GLU A 65 -23.05 -7.65 2.28
CA GLU A 65 -24.35 -8.10 2.86
C GLU A 65 -25.08 -6.96 3.60
N ALA A 66 -24.32 -5.99 4.11
CA ALA A 66 -24.86 -4.79 4.71
C ALA A 66 -25.20 -3.67 3.71
N GLY A 67 -24.91 -3.83 2.42
CA GLY A 67 -25.09 -2.82 1.38
C GLY A 67 -24.03 -1.71 1.42
N ILE A 68 -22.84 -2.01 1.94
CA ILE A 68 -21.74 -1.06 2.14
C ILE A 68 -20.56 -1.49 1.27
N GLY A 69 -20.09 -0.61 0.38
CA GLY A 69 -18.89 -0.83 -0.43
C GLY A 69 -17.59 -0.65 0.37
N VAL A 70 -16.50 -1.19 -0.16
CA VAL A 70 -15.16 -1.13 0.42
C VAL A 70 -14.18 -0.52 -0.56
N ILE A 71 -13.55 0.56 -0.15
CA ILE A 71 -12.48 1.25 -0.86
C ILE A 71 -11.18 0.98 -0.10
N LEU A 72 -10.11 0.62 -0.80
CA LEU A 72 -8.81 0.31 -0.20
C LEU A 72 -7.78 1.36 -0.61
N ASP A 73 -7.27 2.15 0.35
CA ASP A 73 -6.16 3.06 0.11
C ASP A 73 -4.86 2.26 -0.10
N LEU A 74 -4.22 2.46 -1.25
CA LEU A 74 -2.99 1.78 -1.66
C LEU A 74 -1.95 2.82 -2.08
N VAL A 75 -0.74 2.62 -1.58
CA VAL A 75 0.39 3.51 -1.86
C VAL A 75 1.28 2.87 -2.92
N PHE A 76 1.27 3.44 -4.12
CA PHE A 76 2.10 2.98 -5.25
C PHE A 76 3.18 3.97 -5.67
N ASN A 77 3.17 5.19 -5.13
CA ASN A 77 4.09 6.24 -5.54
C ASN A 77 5.50 6.08 -4.92
N HIS A 78 5.64 5.41 -3.78
CA HIS A 78 6.91 5.15 -3.10
C HIS A 78 6.89 3.84 -2.29
N THR A 79 8.03 3.51 -1.68
CA THR A 79 8.21 2.34 -0.80
C THR A 79 9.01 2.69 0.45
N ALA A 80 8.93 1.82 1.46
CA ALA A 80 9.69 1.91 2.69
C ALA A 80 11.21 1.68 2.57
N GLU A 81 11.72 1.35 1.38
CA GLU A 81 13.16 1.31 1.11
C GLU A 81 13.78 2.73 1.13
N SER A 82 12.95 3.78 1.16
CA SER A 82 13.35 5.19 1.34
C SER A 82 14.45 5.66 0.36
N ASP A 83 15.32 6.58 0.78
CA ASP A 83 16.43 7.16 0.00
C ASP A 83 17.66 6.24 -0.07
N VAL A 84 18.79 6.77 -0.56
CA VAL A 84 20.07 6.05 -0.68
C VAL A 84 20.63 5.51 0.64
N LEU A 85 20.19 6.06 1.78
CA LEU A 85 20.57 5.60 3.12
C LEU A 85 19.50 4.69 3.73
N GLY A 86 18.40 4.44 3.02
CA GLY A 86 17.38 3.47 3.38
C GLY A 86 17.82 2.02 3.14
N PRO A 87 17.05 1.05 3.64
CA PRO A 87 17.42 -0.35 3.56
C PRO A 87 17.24 -0.93 2.15
N THR A 88 17.86 -2.08 1.90
CA THR A 88 17.60 -2.93 0.73
C THR A 88 16.84 -4.17 1.22
N LEU A 89 15.55 -4.22 0.93
CA LEU A 89 14.59 -5.23 1.38
C LEU A 89 13.94 -6.00 0.22
N SER A 90 13.62 -5.31 -0.87
CA SER A 90 12.75 -5.85 -1.93
C SER A 90 13.13 -5.33 -3.32
N LEU A 91 12.43 -4.32 -3.83
CA LEU A 91 12.53 -3.86 -5.22
C LEU A 91 13.92 -3.31 -5.53
N ARG A 92 14.56 -2.64 -4.56
CA ARG A 92 15.92 -2.12 -4.71
C ARG A 92 16.93 -3.23 -4.94
N GLY A 93 16.80 -4.33 -4.20
CA GLY A 93 17.69 -5.49 -4.32
C GLY A 93 17.37 -6.34 -5.54
N LEU A 94 16.12 -6.32 -6.00
CA LEU A 94 15.69 -7.04 -7.20
C LEU A 94 16.16 -6.36 -8.47
N ASP A 95 15.80 -5.08 -8.67
CA ASP A 95 16.26 -4.24 -9.78
C ASP A 95 15.87 -2.78 -9.53
N ALA A 96 16.75 -2.00 -8.90
CA ALA A 96 16.47 -0.60 -8.60
C ALA A 96 16.16 0.25 -9.85
N GLY A 97 16.76 -0.06 -11.00
CA GLY A 97 16.56 0.69 -12.25
C GLY A 97 15.19 0.43 -12.88
N ALA A 98 14.65 -0.77 -12.70
CA ALA A 98 13.31 -1.12 -13.18
C ALA A 98 12.17 -0.59 -12.29
N TYR A 99 12.42 -0.39 -11.00
CA TYR A 99 11.38 -0.07 -10.02
C TYR A 99 11.41 1.37 -9.49
N TYR A 100 12.55 2.05 -9.50
CA TYR A 100 12.66 3.43 -9.01
C TYR A 100 13.08 4.41 -10.09
N ARG A 101 12.50 5.60 -10.04
CA ARG A 101 12.93 6.71 -10.87
C ARG A 101 14.32 7.16 -10.40
N SER A 102 15.23 7.27 -11.36
CA SER A 102 16.56 7.82 -11.13
C SER A 102 16.87 8.91 -12.15
N ARG A 103 17.68 9.88 -11.72
CA ARG A 103 18.18 10.96 -12.55
C ARG A 103 19.62 11.23 -12.14
N ASP A 104 20.54 11.22 -13.11
CA ASP A 104 21.97 11.47 -12.89
C ASP A 104 22.62 10.55 -11.84
N GLY A 105 22.11 9.33 -11.66
CA GLY A 105 22.59 8.36 -10.67
C GLY A 105 21.97 8.50 -9.28
N HIS A 106 21.05 9.45 -9.08
CA HIS A 106 20.34 9.67 -7.82
C HIS A 106 18.86 9.28 -7.92
N LEU A 107 18.29 8.79 -6.82
CA LEU A 107 16.85 8.52 -6.72
C LEU A 107 16.07 9.84 -6.81
N VAL A 108 15.02 9.83 -7.63
CA VAL A 108 14.04 10.93 -7.68
C VAL A 108 13.11 10.79 -6.48
N ASN A 109 12.80 11.91 -5.82
CA ASN A 109 11.97 11.97 -4.63
C ASN A 109 10.83 13.00 -4.80
N ASP A 110 9.94 12.76 -5.77
CA ASP A 110 8.80 13.63 -6.03
C ASP A 110 7.70 13.46 -4.95
N THR A 111 7.74 12.36 -4.20
CA THR A 111 6.79 12.03 -3.13
C THR A 111 7.16 12.62 -1.76
N GLY A 112 8.40 13.09 -1.59
CA GLY A 112 8.92 13.53 -0.29
C GLY A 112 9.28 12.39 0.68
N THR A 113 9.27 11.13 0.25
CA THR A 113 9.49 9.94 1.11
C THR A 113 10.79 9.19 0.84
N GLY A 114 11.63 9.73 -0.05
CA GLY A 114 13.00 9.27 -0.33
C GLY A 114 13.16 8.58 -1.68
N ASN A 115 12.09 8.04 -2.25
CA ASN A 115 12.08 7.43 -3.58
C ASN A 115 10.74 7.65 -4.28
N THR A 116 10.74 7.47 -5.60
CA THR A 116 9.53 7.46 -6.41
C THR A 116 9.55 6.23 -7.32
N ILE A 117 8.44 5.48 -7.34
CA ILE A 117 8.29 4.30 -8.21
C ILE A 117 8.25 4.73 -9.69
N ALA A 118 8.96 3.99 -10.53
CA ALA A 118 9.01 4.19 -11.99
C ALA A 118 7.78 3.61 -12.69
N CYS A 119 6.59 4.18 -12.48
CA CYS A 119 5.34 3.72 -13.10
C CYS A 119 5.34 3.74 -14.65
N ASP A 120 6.28 4.45 -15.26
CA ASP A 120 6.57 4.44 -16.70
C ASP A 120 7.28 3.15 -17.15
N HIS A 121 8.06 2.52 -16.27
CA HIS A 121 8.73 1.26 -16.57
C HIS A 121 7.74 0.07 -16.60
N PRO A 122 7.83 -0.84 -17.60
CA PRO A 122 6.88 -1.95 -17.75
C PRO A 122 6.78 -2.87 -16.53
N ALA A 123 7.90 -3.14 -15.84
CA ALA A 123 7.92 -4.04 -14.68
C ALA A 123 7.14 -3.45 -13.48
N ALA A 124 7.42 -2.18 -13.14
CA ALA A 124 6.71 -1.48 -12.07
C ALA A 124 5.22 -1.29 -12.42
N ARG A 125 4.90 -0.87 -13.66
CA ARG A 125 3.51 -0.78 -14.12
C ARG A 125 2.78 -2.10 -14.01
N ARG A 126 3.42 -3.20 -14.39
CA ARG A 126 2.85 -4.54 -14.28
C ARG A 126 2.55 -4.90 -12.83
N LEU A 127 3.50 -4.64 -11.93
CA LEU A 127 3.33 -4.88 -10.50
C LEU A 127 2.14 -4.10 -9.93
N VAL A 128 2.02 -2.81 -10.22
CA VAL A 128 0.89 -1.97 -9.78
C VAL A 128 -0.45 -2.53 -10.28
N LEU A 129 -0.55 -2.82 -11.58
CA LEU A 129 -1.79 -3.35 -12.16
C LEU A 129 -2.15 -4.73 -11.60
N ASP A 130 -1.17 -5.59 -11.36
CA ASP A 130 -1.41 -6.90 -10.77
C ASP A 130 -1.83 -6.78 -9.31
N SER A 131 -1.30 -5.81 -8.54
CA SER A 131 -1.75 -5.53 -7.16
C SER A 131 -3.21 -5.08 -7.11
N LEU A 132 -3.61 -4.17 -8.01
CA LEU A 132 -5.00 -3.73 -8.12
C LEU A 132 -5.92 -4.91 -8.46
N ARG A 133 -5.55 -5.72 -9.46
CA ARG A 133 -6.30 -6.94 -9.82
C ARG A 133 -6.35 -7.95 -8.68
N HIS A 134 -5.29 -8.05 -7.90
CA HIS A 134 -5.21 -8.99 -6.78
C HIS A 134 -6.31 -8.69 -5.76
N PHE A 135 -6.42 -7.44 -5.30
CA PHE A 135 -7.44 -7.07 -4.31
C PHE A 135 -8.87 -7.12 -4.87
N VAL A 136 -9.08 -6.74 -6.13
CA VAL A 136 -10.41 -6.89 -6.77
C VAL A 136 -10.80 -8.38 -6.84
N ARG A 137 -9.92 -9.24 -7.36
CA ARG A 137 -10.25 -10.66 -7.63
C ARG A 137 -10.30 -11.52 -6.37
N HIS A 138 -9.45 -11.24 -5.40
CA HIS A 138 -9.25 -12.13 -4.25
C HIS A 138 -9.85 -11.59 -2.95
N ALA A 139 -10.03 -10.26 -2.82
CA ALA A 139 -10.66 -9.64 -1.66
C ALA A 139 -12.05 -9.05 -1.96
N GLY A 140 -12.37 -8.75 -3.23
CA GLY A 140 -13.67 -8.18 -3.61
C GLY A 140 -13.81 -6.68 -3.38
N VAL A 141 -12.69 -5.96 -3.21
CA VAL A 141 -12.67 -4.51 -3.02
C VAL A 141 -13.32 -3.78 -4.20
N ASP A 142 -14.12 -2.76 -3.93
CA ASP A 142 -14.94 -2.03 -4.91
C ASP A 142 -14.20 -0.86 -5.58
N GLY A 143 -13.15 -0.34 -4.94
CA GLY A 143 -12.41 0.79 -5.49
C GLY A 143 -11.11 1.12 -4.75
N PHE A 144 -10.37 2.06 -5.32
CA PHE A 144 -9.09 2.54 -4.80
C PHE A 144 -9.06 4.08 -4.90
N PRO A 145 -8.72 4.80 -3.82
CA PRO A 145 -8.48 6.23 -3.87
C PRO A 145 -7.01 6.44 -4.25
N PHE A 146 -6.74 6.93 -5.46
CA PHE A 146 -5.37 7.23 -5.84
C PHE A 146 -4.96 8.59 -5.28
N ARG A 147 -3.90 8.60 -4.45
CA ARG A 147 -3.19 9.82 -4.07
C ARG A 147 -2.06 10.05 -5.09
N PHE A 148 -2.24 11.07 -5.93
CA PHE A 148 -1.20 11.57 -6.84
C PHE A 148 -0.23 12.48 -6.09
#